data_AF-A0AAD5VWD3-F1
#
_entry.id   AF-A0AAD5VWD3-F1
#
_cell.length_a   1.000
_cell.length_b   1.000
_cell.length_c   1.000
_cell.angle_alpha   90.00
_cell.angle_beta   90.00
_cell.angle_gamma   90.00
#
_symmetry.space_group_name_H-M   'P 1'
#
loop_
_entity.id
_entity.type
_entity.pdbx_description
1 polymer ?
#
loop_
_entity_poly.entity_id
_entity_poly.type
_entity_poly.pdbx_seq_one_letter_code
_entity_poly.pdbx_strand_id
1 'polypeptide(L)'
;MASESSSITTNLARPKTSATLTVRIIKSFEFRTEKSLVLHGINLETTTVGQLKDIARQAVQTQPGWKPYRNVTLDTLKLYTRAHGAKASE
;
A
#
# COMPACT_ATOMS: atom_id res chain seq x y z
N MET A 1 -18.61 29.88 24.76
CA MET A 1 -17.30 29.25 24.47
C MET A 1 -17.56 28.10 23.52
N ALA A 2 -17.34 28.32 22.22
CA ALA A 2 -17.49 27.28 21.21
C ALA A 2 -16.29 26.32 21.34
N SER A 3 -16.59 25.04 21.53
CA SER A 3 -15.60 23.96 21.60
C SER A 3 -14.84 23.84 20.28
N GLU A 4 -13.54 24.13 20.31
CA GLU A 4 -12.61 23.83 19.22
C GLU A 4 -12.61 22.31 18.97
N SER A 5 -13.18 21.90 17.83
CA SER A 5 -13.05 20.54 17.33
C SER A 5 -11.65 20.41 16.74
N SER A 6 -10.77 19.68 17.42
CA SER A 6 -9.39 19.44 16.99
C SER A 6 -9.37 18.78 15.61
N SER A 7 -9.01 19.56 14.58
CA SER A 7 -8.89 19.14 13.18
C SER A 7 -7.60 18.34 12.94
N ILE A 8 -7.40 17.25 13.67
CA ILE A 8 -6.30 16.33 13.40
C ILE A 8 -6.52 15.71 12.01
N THR A 9 -5.50 15.81 11.16
CA THR A 9 -5.54 15.20 9.82
C THR A 9 -5.51 13.67 9.96
N THR A 10 -6.28 12.96 9.14
CA THR A 10 -6.46 11.50 9.21
C THR A 10 -5.16 10.69 9.16
N ASN A 11 -4.10 11.23 8.53
CA ASN A 11 -2.76 10.63 8.51
C ASN A 11 -2.05 10.67 9.87
N LEU A 12 -2.38 11.63 10.73
CA LEU A 12 -1.88 11.73 12.11
C LEU A 12 -2.81 10.98 13.09
N ALA A 13 -4.10 10.87 12.76
CA ALA A 13 -5.09 10.18 13.58
C ALA A 13 -4.91 8.66 13.62
N ARG A 14 -4.46 8.05 12.52
CA ARG A 14 -4.27 6.60 12.45
C ARG A 14 -2.90 6.20 12.99
N PRO A 15 -2.82 5.16 13.83
CA PRO A 15 -1.54 4.69 14.32
C PRO A 15 -0.72 4.09 13.17
N LYS A 16 0.59 4.34 13.16
CA LYS A 16 1.53 3.74 12.19
C LYS A 16 1.53 2.21 12.22
N THR A 17 1.10 1.64 13.34
CA THR A 17 0.95 0.20 13.55
C THR A 17 -0.26 -0.42 12.84
N SER A 18 -1.17 0.38 12.27
CA SER A 18 -2.35 -0.09 11.54
C SER A 18 -2.64 0.76 10.30
N ALA A 19 -1.76 0.64 9.31
CA ALA A 19 -1.89 1.31 8.03
C ALA A 19 -2.71 0.50 7.02
N THR A 20 -3.29 1.20 6.04
CA THR A 20 -3.85 0.60 4.83
C THR A 20 -2.90 0.90 3.67
N LEU A 21 -2.43 -0.14 2.99
CA LEU A 21 -1.55 -0.03 1.82
C LEU A 21 -2.28 -0.55 0.59
N THR A 22 -2.29 0.24 -0.49
CA THR A 22 -2.77 -0.21 -1.80
C THR A 22 -1.56 -0.51 -2.68
N VAL A 23 -1.35 -1.78 -3.01
CA VAL A 23 -0.23 -2.26 -3.82
C VAL A 23 -0.72 -2.61 -5.21
N ARG A 24 -0.11 -2.05 -6.25
CA ARG A 24 -0.42 -2.41 -7.65
C ARG A 24 0.35 -3.68 -8.02
N ILE A 25 -0.39 -4.75 -8.29
CA ILE A 25 0.17 -5.99 -8.85
C ILE A 25 0.12 -5.87 -10.36
N ILE A 26 1.29 -5.84 -10.98
CA ILE A 26 1.44 -5.62 -12.42
C ILE A 26 1.76 -6.96 -13.07
N LYS A 27 0.90 -7.41 -13.97
CA LYS A 27 1.08 -8.63 -14.76
C LYS A 27 1.87 -8.35 -16.04
N SER A 28 1.56 -7.24 -16.72
CA SER A 28 2.25 -6.81 -17.94
C SER A 28 2.24 -5.29 -18.03
N PHE A 29 3.42 -4.69 -18.22
CA PHE A 29 3.54 -3.27 -18.52
C PHE A 29 3.09 -2.94 -19.94
N GLU A 30 3.45 -3.80 -20.91
CA GLU A 30 3.12 -3.64 -22.33
C GLU A 30 1.60 -3.57 -22.54
N PHE A 31 0.87 -4.53 -21.98
CA PHE A 31 -0.58 -4.60 -22.09
C PHE A 31 -1.31 -3.87 -20.96
N ARG A 32 -0.59 -3.11 -20.11
CA ARG A 32 -1.13 -2.35 -18.97
C ARG A 32 -2.05 -3.19 -18.06
N THR A 33 -1.75 -4.47 -17.93
CA THR A 33 -2.56 -5.40 -17.14
C THR A 33 -2.10 -5.35 -15.70
N GLU A 34 -2.90 -4.71 -14.85
CA GLU A 34 -2.62 -4.56 -13.43
C GLU A 34 -3.90 -4.61 -12.58
N LYS A 35 -3.73 -4.88 -11.29
CA LYS A 35 -4.83 -4.87 -10.33
C LYS A 35 -4.33 -4.41 -8.96
N SER A 36 -5.15 -3.64 -8.26
CA SER A 36 -4.85 -3.15 -6.91
C SER A 36 -5.15 -4.22 -5.85
N LEU A 37 -4.17 -4.53 -5.02
CA LEU A 37 -4.29 -5.29 -3.78
C LEU A 37 -4.35 -4.30 -2.61
N VAL A 38 -5.47 -4.29 -1.89
CA VAL A 38 -5.62 -3.46 -0.69
C VAL A 38 -5.30 -4.32 0.53
N LEU A 39 -4.30 -3.89 1.29
CA LEU A 39 -3.84 -4.52 2.52
C LEU A 39 -4.22 -3.62 3.71
N HIS A 40 -4.83 -4.20 4.73
CA HIS A 40 -5.23 -3.50 5.95
C HIS A 40 -4.42 -4.00 7.15
N GLY A 41 -4.31 -3.17 8.18
CA GLY A 41 -3.67 -3.54 9.44
C GLY A 41 -2.16 -3.75 9.33
N ILE A 42 -1.50 -3.10 8.37
CA ILE A 42 -0.06 -3.23 8.19
C ILE A 42 0.66 -2.36 9.22
N ASN A 43 1.52 -2.98 10.02
CA ASN A 43 2.37 -2.25 10.95
C ASN A 43 3.61 -1.73 10.21
N LEU A 44 3.66 -0.41 9.97
CA LEU A 44 4.75 0.22 9.21
C LEU A 44 6.09 0.29 9.96
N GLU A 45 6.10 0.00 11.26
CA GLU A 45 7.31 0.05 12.09
C GLU A 45 8.05 -1.30 12.10
N THR A 46 7.31 -2.39 11.87
CA THR A 46 7.85 -3.76 11.98
C THR A 46 7.77 -4.54 10.67
N THR A 47 6.83 -4.20 9.78
CA THR A 47 6.68 -4.92 8.50
C THR A 47 7.82 -4.54 7.57
N THR A 48 8.69 -5.51 7.29
CA THR A 48 9.76 -5.35 6.32
C THR A 48 9.24 -5.37 4.88
N VAL A 49 10.04 -4.83 3.95
CA VAL A 49 9.72 -4.90 2.51
C VAL A 49 9.64 -6.35 2.02
N GLY A 50 10.46 -7.26 2.56
CA GLY A 50 10.40 -8.69 2.24
C GLY A 50 9.06 -9.30 2.62
N GLN A 51 8.64 -9.11 3.87
CA GLN A 51 7.34 -9.57 4.36
C GLN A 51 6.18 -8.97 3.55
N LEU A 52 6.24 -7.69 3.20
CA LEU A 52 5.23 -7.05 2.35
C LEU A 52 5.11 -7.73 0.98
N LYS A 53 6.25 -8.07 0.35
CA LYS A 53 6.27 -8.82 -0.92
C LYS A 53 5.66 -10.21 -0.75
N ASP A 54 5.97 -10.90 0.33
CA ASP A 54 5.47 -12.26 0.59
C ASP A 54 3.96 -12.26 0.85
N ILE A 55 3.45 -11.30 1.63
CA ILE A 55 2.01 -11.08 1.81
C ILE A 55 1.33 -10.87 0.45
N ALA A 56 1.90 -10.03 -0.41
CA ALA A 56 1.34 -9.77 -1.74
C ALA A 56 1.34 -11.02 -2.65
N ARG A 57 2.45 -11.77 -2.68
CA ARG A 57 2.55 -13.03 -3.43
C ARG A 57 1.55 -14.07 -2.93
N GLN A 58 1.46 -14.23 -1.61
CA GLN A 58 0.53 -15.18 -0.99
C GLN A 58 -0.92 -14.81 -1.32
N ALA A 59 -1.27 -13.52 -1.26
CA ALA A 59 -2.60 -13.05 -1.65
C ALA A 59 -2.92 -13.40 -3.12
N VAL A 60 -1.98 -13.17 -4.04
CA VAL A 60 -2.13 -13.50 -5.46
C VAL A 60 -2.35 -15.00 -5.68
N GLN A 61 -1.61 -15.85 -4.95
CA GLN A 61 -1.71 -17.30 -5.11
C GLN A 61 -2.99 -17.88 -4.51
N THR A 62 -3.47 -17.33 -3.39
CA THR A 62 -4.59 -17.92 -2.63
C THR A 62 -5.96 -17.35 -3.01
N GLN A 63 -6.08 -16.05 -3.18
CA GLN A 63 -7.37 -15.41 -3.35
C GLN A 63 -7.97 -15.69 -4.74
N PRO A 64 -9.29 -15.93 -4.85
CA PRO A 64 -9.93 -16.35 -6.09
C PRO A 64 -9.84 -15.29 -7.20
N GLY A 65 -9.93 -14.01 -6.83
CA GLY A 65 -9.89 -12.88 -7.77
C GLY A 65 -8.53 -12.65 -8.45
N TRP A 66 -7.52 -13.47 -8.14
CA TRP A 66 -6.16 -13.37 -8.67
C TRP A 66 -5.76 -14.52 -9.59
N LYS A 67 -6.70 -15.44 -9.91
CA LYS A 67 -6.45 -16.57 -10.82
C LYS A 67 -5.68 -16.18 -12.10
N PRO A 68 -5.95 -15.04 -12.78
CA PRO A 68 -5.20 -14.63 -13.98
C PRO A 68 -3.74 -14.20 -13.74
N TYR A 69 -3.32 -14.01 -12.49
CA TYR A 69 -2.00 -13.51 -12.07
C TYR A 69 -1.14 -14.62 -11.44
N ARG A 70 -1.67 -15.82 -11.22
CA ARG A 70 -0.94 -16.90 -10.51
C ARG A 70 0.26 -17.46 -11.27
N ASN A 71 0.24 -17.30 -12.60
CA ASN A 71 1.28 -17.81 -13.50
C ASN A 71 2.38 -16.77 -13.81
N VAL A 72 2.39 -15.61 -13.17
CA VAL A 72 3.46 -14.62 -13.32
C VAL A 72 4.40 -14.61 -12.12
N THR A 73 5.69 -14.50 -12.41
CA THR A 73 6.72 -14.34 -11.39
C THR A 73 6.77 -12.87 -10.95
N LEU A 74 6.49 -12.62 -9.67
CA LEU A 74 6.56 -11.29 -9.06
C LEU A 74 7.89 -11.12 -8.30
N ASP A 75 8.93 -10.71 -9.00
CA ASP A 75 10.31 -10.59 -8.49
C ASP A 75 10.66 -9.15 -8.04
N THR A 76 10.04 -8.16 -8.68
CA THR A 76 10.42 -6.74 -8.58
C THR A 76 9.36 -5.93 -7.83
N LEU A 77 9.80 -4.97 -7.00
CA LEU A 77 8.94 -3.95 -6.39
C LEU A 77 9.44 -2.57 -6.80
N LYS A 78 8.55 -1.75 -7.35
CA LYS A 78 8.83 -0.36 -7.70
C LYS A 78 8.21 0.57 -6.66
N LEU A 79 9.04 1.32 -5.94
CA LEU A 79 8.60 2.33 -5.00
C LEU A 79 8.82 3.72 -5.60
N TYR A 80 7.75 4.50 -5.68
CA TYR A 80 7.84 5.92 -6.03
C TYR A 80 7.56 6.74 -4.79
N THR A 81 8.57 7.45 -4.32
CA THR A 81 8.42 8.49 -3.31
C THR A 81 8.43 9.83 -4.01
N ARG A 82 7.30 10.53 -4.02
CA ARG A 82 7.33 11.97 -4.29
C ARG A 82 7.68 12.64 -2.97
N ALA A 83 8.87 13.23 -2.87
CA ALA A 83 9.17 14.10 -1.75
C ALA A 83 8.06 15.16 -1.71
N HIS A 84 7.36 15.25 -0.59
CA HIS A 84 6.53 16.43 -0.35
C HIS A 84 7.52 17.60 -0.29
N GLY A 85 7.62 18.37 -1.38
CA GLY A 85 8.19 19.70 -1.31
C GLY A 85 7.50 20.39 -0.15
N ALA A 86 8.27 20.90 0.80
CA ALA A 86 7.76 21.51 2.02
C ALA A 86 6.55 22.38 1.66
N LYS A 87 5.38 22.06 2.20
CA LYS A 87 4.33 23.07 2.26
C LYS A 87 4.89 24.12 3.23
N ALA A 88 5.56 25.14 2.68
CA ALA A 88 5.79 26.36 3.42
C ALA A 88 4.41 26.86 3.83
N SER A 89 4.18 26.89 5.14
CA SER A 89 3.08 27.60 5.72
C SER A 89 3.41 29.09 5.60
N GLU A 90 2.56 29.85 4.93
CA GLU A 90 2.25 31.21 5.34
C GLU A 90 0.77 31.25 5.70
#